data_AF-A0AA39F4P6-F1
#
_entry.id   AF-A0AA39F4P6-F1
#
_cell.length_a   1.000
_cell.length_b   1.000
_cell.length_c   1.000
_cell.angle_alpha   90.00
_cell.angle_beta   90.00
_cell.angle_gamma   90.00
#
_symmetry.space_group_name_H-M   'P 1'
#
loop_
_entity.id
_entity.type
_entity.pdbx_description
1 polymer ?
#
loop_
_entity_poly.entity_id
_entity_poly.type
_entity_poly.pdbx_seq_one_letter_code
_entity_poly.pdbx_strand_id
1 'polypeptide(L)'
;MSESKEDKKIDVERPVVAKTATDLQRLKLLKLMKNPDKPLQIPERPKLKNTPVVPEFVRNVMGSSAGAGSGEFHVYRHLRRKEYARQKFIQEKSKKELLDIEYRRKIEENKLLFEQLTAKKRAKRLKKKQNQKKARLEKKANAVNKNEENKDNSPKLDSDSDKSEDNSSSESDEKPKQSL
;
A
#
# COMPACT_ATOMS: atom_id res chain seq x y z
N MET A 1 39.32 36.51 -43.03
CA MET A 1 38.79 35.33 -42.34
C MET A 1 37.27 35.42 -42.33
N SER A 2 36.61 34.44 -42.97
CA SER A 2 35.16 34.29 -43.02
C SER A 2 34.70 33.43 -41.85
N GLU A 3 33.90 33.98 -40.95
CA GLU A 3 33.29 33.23 -39.85
C GLU A 3 31.78 33.12 -40.14
N SER A 4 31.41 31.97 -40.68
CA SER A 4 30.05 31.58 -41.04
C SER A 4 29.20 31.43 -39.78
N LYS A 5 28.18 32.28 -39.63
CA LYS A 5 27.11 32.10 -38.65
C LYS A 5 26.25 30.91 -39.06
N GLU A 6 26.31 29.84 -38.27
CA GLU A 6 25.43 28.68 -38.42
C GLU A 6 24.00 29.05 -38.02
N ASP A 7 23.14 29.16 -39.02
CA ASP A 7 21.69 29.30 -38.85
C ASP A 7 21.13 28.02 -38.21
N LYS A 8 20.78 28.11 -36.92
CA LYS A 8 20.00 27.08 -36.22
C LYS A 8 18.59 27.03 -36.82
N LYS A 9 18.40 26.19 -37.84
CA LYS A 9 17.07 25.79 -38.33
C LYS A 9 16.26 25.25 -37.15
N ILE A 10 15.18 25.94 -36.81
CA ILE A 10 14.19 25.46 -35.85
C ILE A 10 13.33 24.46 -36.61
N ASP A 11 13.69 23.18 -36.55
CA ASP A 11 12.88 22.11 -37.10
C ASP A 11 11.57 22.03 -36.32
N VAL A 12 10.50 22.56 -36.91
CA VAL A 12 9.14 22.48 -36.37
C VAL A 12 8.64 21.05 -36.58
N GLU A 13 8.92 20.18 -35.61
CA GLU A 13 8.45 18.80 -35.61
C GLU A 13 6.91 18.74 -35.64
N ARG A 14 6.38 17.94 -36.57
CA ARG A 14 4.94 17.70 -36.72
C ARG A 14 4.36 17.05 -35.46
N PRO A 15 3.12 17.37 -35.06
CA PRO A 15 2.51 16.76 -33.87
C PRO A 15 2.32 15.26 -34.06
N VAL A 16 3.06 14.45 -33.31
CA VAL A 16 2.93 12.98 -33.31
C VAL A 16 1.85 12.56 -32.33
N VAL A 17 0.80 11.91 -32.83
CA VAL A 17 -0.24 11.30 -32.01
C VAL A 17 0.23 9.92 -31.56
N ALA A 18 0.27 9.69 -30.24
CA ALA A 18 0.62 8.38 -29.70
C ALA A 18 -0.47 7.34 -29.97
N LYS A 19 -0.07 6.15 -30.42
CA LYS A 19 -0.99 5.03 -30.68
C LYS A 19 -0.95 3.99 -29.57
N THR A 20 0.21 3.79 -28.95
CA THR A 20 0.44 2.82 -27.87
C THR A 20 0.82 3.50 -26.55
N ALA A 21 0.64 2.82 -25.41
CA ALA A 21 1.04 3.33 -24.09
C ALA A 21 2.56 3.63 -24.01
N THR A 22 3.37 2.83 -24.72
CA THR A 22 4.81 3.04 -24.88
C THR A 22 5.12 4.34 -25.62
N ASP A 23 4.35 4.67 -26.66
CA ASP A 23 4.52 5.92 -27.41
C ASP A 23 4.22 7.13 -26.54
N LEU A 24 3.18 7.07 -25.69
CA LEU A 24 2.88 8.14 -24.73
C LEU A 24 4.02 8.36 -23.74
N GLN A 25 4.64 7.28 -23.24
CA GLN A 25 5.80 7.36 -22.36
C GLN A 25 7.01 7.92 -23.10
N ARG A 26 7.26 7.47 -24.33
CA ARG A 26 8.33 7.97 -25.20
C ARG A 26 8.21 9.47 -25.44
N LEU A 27 7.02 9.96 -25.78
CA LEU A 27 6.77 11.40 -25.98
C LEU A 27 7.00 12.21 -24.70
N LYS A 28 6.56 11.69 -23.54
CA LYS A 28 6.82 12.33 -22.23
C LYS A 28 8.33 12.36 -21.93
N LEU A 29 9.03 11.25 -22.19
CA LEU A 29 10.47 11.14 -21.98
C LEU A 29 11.24 12.12 -22.87
N LEU A 30 10.94 12.17 -24.18
CA LEU A 30 11.55 13.13 -25.11
C LEU A 30 11.34 14.58 -24.64
N LYS A 31 10.14 14.91 -24.13
CA LYS A 31 9.84 16.23 -23.58
C LYS A 31 10.67 16.56 -22.33
N LEU A 32 10.92 15.57 -21.47
CA LEU A 32 11.76 15.73 -20.27
C LEU A 32 13.24 15.86 -20.64
N MET A 33 13.72 15.03 -21.56
CA MET A 33 15.12 15.02 -22.03
C MET A 33 15.49 16.26 -22.86
N LYS A 34 14.51 16.97 -23.43
CA LYS A 34 14.75 18.25 -24.13
C LYS A 34 15.41 19.29 -23.22
N ASN A 35 15.16 19.26 -21.91
CA ASN A 35 15.75 20.17 -20.92
C ASN A 35 16.12 19.40 -19.64
N PRO A 36 17.29 18.73 -19.60
CA PRO A 36 17.67 17.90 -18.45
C PRO A 36 17.98 18.70 -17.18
N ASP A 37 18.47 19.94 -17.33
CA ASP A 37 18.85 20.79 -16.19
C ASP A 37 17.67 21.42 -15.46
N LYS A 38 16.46 21.35 -16.03
CA LYS A 38 15.25 21.94 -15.43
C LYS A 38 14.73 21.01 -14.32
N PRO A 39 14.67 21.46 -13.05
CA PRO A 39 14.12 20.64 -11.98
C PRO A 39 12.64 20.34 -12.24
N LEU A 40 12.28 19.05 -12.12
CA LEU A 40 10.91 18.59 -12.31
C LEU A 40 10.11 18.78 -11.03
N GLN A 41 9.00 19.53 -11.14
CA GLN A 41 8.04 19.70 -10.05
C GLN A 41 7.15 18.45 -9.95
N ILE A 42 7.51 17.51 -9.07
CA ILE A 42 6.66 16.37 -8.75
C ILE A 42 5.49 16.90 -7.90
N PRO A 43 4.23 16.72 -8.32
CA PRO A 43 3.11 17.21 -7.54
C PRO A 43 3.07 16.52 -6.18
N GLU A 44 2.95 17.32 -5.12
CA GLU A 44 2.68 16.80 -3.77
C GLU A 44 1.30 16.14 -3.73
N ARG A 45 1.10 15.23 -2.78
CA ARG A 45 -0.20 14.59 -2.55
C ARG A 45 -1.26 15.67 -2.30
N PRO A 46 -2.47 15.51 -2.87
CA PRO A 46 -3.53 16.50 -2.67
C PRO A 46 -3.87 16.62 -1.19
N LYS A 47 -3.88 17.86 -0.69
CA LYS A 47 -4.27 18.15 0.69
C LYS A 47 -5.74 17.76 0.89
N LEU A 48 -6.04 17.17 2.04
CA LEU A 48 -7.42 16.86 2.41
C LEU A 48 -8.22 18.16 2.50
N LYS A 49 -9.46 18.12 2.02
CA LYS A 49 -10.38 19.26 2.13
C LYS A 49 -10.61 19.53 3.62
N ASN A 50 -10.35 20.75 4.07
CA ASN A 50 -10.60 21.17 5.44
C ASN A 50 -11.81 22.09 5.48
N THR A 51 -12.49 22.14 6.62
CA THR A 51 -13.53 23.13 6.87
C THR A 51 -12.91 24.52 6.98
N PRO A 52 -13.54 25.57 6.42
CA PRO A 52 -13.02 26.93 6.52
C PRO A 52 -12.87 27.33 7.98
N VAL A 53 -11.73 27.94 8.33
CA VAL A 53 -11.48 28.46 9.68
C VAL A 53 -12.41 29.65 9.92
N VAL A 54 -13.06 29.67 11.09
CA VAL A 54 -13.92 30.77 11.51
C VAL A 54 -13.03 31.94 11.95
N PRO A 55 -13.23 33.17 11.43
CA PRO A 55 -12.49 34.34 11.90
C PRO A 55 -12.72 34.58 13.39
N GLU A 56 -11.66 34.97 14.10
CA GLU A 56 -11.72 35.24 15.55
C GLU A 56 -12.60 36.45 15.88
N PHE A 57 -12.44 37.55 15.14
CA PHE A 57 -13.19 38.78 15.36
C PHE A 57 -14.05 39.13 14.15
N VAL A 58 -15.34 39.33 14.41
CA VAL A 58 -16.27 39.93 13.45
C VAL A 58 -16.35 41.42 13.76
N ARG A 59 -15.87 42.26 12.84
CA ARG A 59 -15.78 43.72 13.06
C ARG A 59 -17.11 44.45 12.81
N ASN A 60 -18.01 43.85 12.02
CA ASN A 60 -19.23 44.50 11.53
C ASN A 60 -20.47 43.94 12.24
N VAL A 61 -20.44 43.87 13.57
CA VAL A 61 -21.58 43.40 14.37
C VAL A 61 -22.49 44.57 14.67
N MET A 62 -23.73 44.49 14.23
CA MET A 62 -24.76 45.48 14.58
C MET A 62 -25.24 45.24 16.02
N GLY A 63 -25.69 46.28 16.73
CA GLY A 63 -26.11 46.18 18.13
C GLY A 63 -27.24 45.16 18.35
N SER A 64 -27.27 44.53 19.54
CA SER A 64 -28.17 43.41 19.83
C SER A 64 -29.67 43.73 19.74
N SER A 65 -30.04 45.00 19.93
CA SER A 65 -31.42 45.49 19.83
C SER A 65 -31.75 46.12 18.47
N ALA A 66 -30.82 46.11 17.51
CA ALA A 66 -31.07 46.64 16.18
C ALA A 66 -31.98 45.71 15.37
N GLY A 67 -32.85 46.29 14.53
CA GLY A 67 -33.75 45.53 13.67
C GLY A 67 -33.02 44.77 12.55
N ALA A 68 -33.74 43.90 11.83
CA ALA A 68 -33.18 43.17 10.70
C ALA A 68 -32.80 44.10 9.55
N GLY A 69 -31.51 44.15 9.19
CA GLY A 69 -31.02 44.89 8.02
C GLY A 69 -31.23 44.12 6.71
N SER A 70 -31.14 44.82 5.57
CA SER A 70 -31.32 44.22 4.24
C SER A 70 -30.27 43.14 3.89
N GLY A 71 -29.08 43.22 4.49
CA GLY A 71 -28.00 42.25 4.29
C GLY A 71 -28.05 41.01 5.20
N GLU A 72 -28.88 41.01 6.25
CA GLU A 72 -28.86 39.98 7.29
C GLU A 72 -29.27 38.61 6.75
N PHE A 73 -30.20 38.57 5.80
CA PHE A 73 -30.60 37.34 5.11
C PHE A 73 -29.41 36.66 4.41
N HIS A 74 -28.56 37.43 3.74
CA HIS A 74 -27.41 36.87 3.04
C HIS A 74 -26.35 36.38 4.02
N VAL A 75 -26.14 37.10 5.13
CA VAL A 75 -25.24 36.67 6.22
C VAL A 75 -25.68 35.31 6.75
N TYR A 76 -26.95 35.15 7.17
CA TYR A 76 -27.49 33.87 7.63
C TYR A 76 -27.35 32.76 6.57
N ARG A 77 -27.69 33.05 5.32
CA ARG A 77 -27.57 32.08 4.21
C ARG A 77 -26.13 31.59 4.04
N HIS A 78 -25.13 32.47 4.11
CA HIS A 78 -23.72 32.07 4.02
C HIS A 78 -23.27 31.30 5.26
N LEU A 79 -23.66 31.74 6.46
CA LEU A 79 -23.34 31.07 7.71
C LEU A 79 -23.92 29.65 7.75
N ARG A 80 -25.19 29.49 7.39
CA ARG A 80 -25.88 28.19 7.36
C ARG A 80 -25.20 27.21 6.40
N ARG A 81 -24.81 27.67 5.20
CA ARG A 81 -24.07 26.82 4.25
C ARG A 81 -22.70 26.39 4.80
N LYS A 82 -21.96 27.32 5.43
CA LYS A 82 -20.69 27.02 6.07
C LYS A 82 -20.86 25.99 7.18
N GLU A 83 -21.89 26.16 8.02
CA GLU A 83 -22.17 25.25 9.13
C GLU A 83 -22.61 23.87 8.64
N TYR A 84 -23.47 23.77 7.63
CA TYR A 84 -23.85 22.48 7.05
C TYR A 84 -22.68 21.76 6.39
N ALA A 85 -21.82 22.49 5.68
CA ALA A 85 -20.59 21.92 5.14
C ALA A 85 -19.67 21.41 6.26
N ARG A 86 -19.57 22.15 7.37
CA ARG A 86 -18.78 21.77 8.54
C ARG A 86 -19.33 20.51 9.23
N GLN A 87 -20.63 20.48 9.49
CA GLN A 87 -21.30 19.33 10.11
C GLN A 87 -21.18 18.07 9.24
N LYS A 88 -21.42 18.21 7.93
CA LYS A 88 -21.27 17.11 6.97
C LYS A 88 -19.84 16.59 6.96
N PHE A 89 -18.84 17.47 6.93
CA PHE A 89 -17.43 17.07 6.99
C PHE A 89 -17.09 16.30 8.26
N ILE A 90 -17.57 16.75 9.42
CA ILE A 90 -17.33 16.07 10.71
C ILE A 90 -17.96 14.67 10.70
N GLN A 91 -19.19 14.54 10.23
CA GLN A 91 -19.89 13.26 10.14
C GLN A 91 -19.24 12.30 9.16
N GLU A 92 -18.78 12.79 8.00
CA GLU A 92 -18.07 11.96 7.01
C GLU A 92 -16.71 11.51 7.54
N LYS A 93 -15.98 12.41 8.21
CA LYS A 93 -14.69 12.10 8.82
C LYS A 93 -14.83 11.06 9.94
N SER A 94 -15.79 11.23 10.84
CA SER A 94 -16.01 10.26 11.93
C SER A 94 -16.40 8.88 11.41
N LYS A 95 -17.29 8.81 10.41
CA LYS A 95 -17.66 7.54 9.76
C LYS A 95 -16.45 6.87 9.12
N LYS A 96 -15.61 7.63 8.40
CA LYS A 96 -14.39 7.09 7.78
C LYS A 96 -13.42 6.57 8.83
N GLU A 97 -13.18 7.31 9.90
CA GLU A 97 -12.27 6.91 10.98
C GLU A 97 -12.74 5.62 11.66
N LEU A 98 -14.04 5.48 11.92
CA LEU A 98 -14.61 4.24 12.48
C LEU A 98 -14.37 3.04 11.54
N LEU A 99 -14.66 3.19 10.26
CA LEU A 99 -14.42 2.13 9.26
C LEU A 99 -12.94 1.77 9.14
N ASP A 100 -12.05 2.77 9.17
CA ASP A 100 -10.60 2.56 9.11
C ASP A 100 -10.09 1.80 10.35
N ILE A 101 -10.62 2.11 11.55
CA ILE A 101 -10.29 1.40 12.79
C ILE A 101 -10.77 -0.05 12.73
N GLU A 102 -12.02 -0.29 12.33
CA GLU A 102 -12.57 -1.65 12.20
C GLU A 102 -11.77 -2.48 11.18
N TYR A 103 -11.39 -1.86 10.07
CA TYR A 103 -10.59 -2.52 9.04
C TYR A 103 -9.20 -2.90 9.56
N ARG A 104 -8.51 -1.98 10.25
CA ARG A 104 -7.19 -2.26 10.84
C ARG A 104 -7.27 -3.36 11.88
N ARG A 105 -8.27 -3.31 12.76
CA ARG A 105 -8.51 -4.33 13.77
C ARG A 105 -8.69 -5.71 13.13
N LYS A 106 -9.52 -5.83 12.08
CA LYS A 106 -9.70 -7.09 11.34
C LYS A 106 -8.40 -7.61 10.72
N ILE A 107 -7.58 -6.72 10.16
CA ILE A 107 -6.27 -7.11 9.61
C ILE A 107 -5.36 -7.65 10.71
N GLU A 108 -5.30 -6.98 11.86
CA GLU A 108 -4.46 -7.40 12.99
C GLU A 108 -4.91 -8.74 13.57
N GLU A 109 -6.22 -8.93 13.77
CA GLU A 109 -6.80 -10.20 14.18
C GLU A 109 -6.43 -11.33 13.21
N ASN A 110 -6.60 -11.11 11.91
CA ASN A 110 -6.22 -12.09 10.88
C ASN A 110 -4.73 -12.40 10.90
N LYS A 111 -3.86 -11.39 11.02
CA LYS A 111 -2.40 -11.58 11.12
C LYS A 111 -2.04 -12.44 12.33
N LEU A 112 -2.61 -12.14 13.49
CA LEU A 112 -2.37 -12.92 14.71
C LEU A 112 -2.84 -14.37 14.56
N LEU A 113 -4.02 -14.60 13.97
CA LEU A 113 -4.51 -15.95 13.70
C LEU A 113 -3.56 -16.73 12.76
N PHE A 114 -3.13 -16.12 11.67
CA PHE A 114 -2.17 -16.75 10.74
C PHE A 114 -0.82 -17.01 11.39
N GLU A 115 -0.32 -16.09 12.22
CA GLU A 115 0.93 -16.26 12.97
C GLU A 115 0.82 -17.39 13.98
N GLN A 116 -0.28 -17.51 14.73
CA GLN A 116 -0.51 -18.61 15.67
C GLN A 116 -0.55 -19.97 14.95
N LEU A 117 -1.29 -20.06 13.85
CA LEU A 117 -1.35 -21.28 13.03
C LEU A 117 0.04 -21.65 12.47
N THR A 118 0.76 -20.65 11.96
CA THR A 118 2.11 -20.82 11.39
C THR A 118 3.12 -21.22 12.48
N ALA A 119 3.08 -20.59 13.65
CA ALA A 119 3.92 -20.92 14.80
C ALA A 119 3.67 -22.35 15.29
N LYS A 120 2.40 -22.76 15.40
CA LYS A 120 2.04 -24.14 15.76
C LYS A 120 2.59 -25.15 14.76
N LYS A 121 2.43 -24.91 13.45
CA LYS A 121 2.99 -25.77 12.38
C LYS A 121 4.53 -25.77 12.41
N ARG A 122 5.16 -24.61 12.62
CA ARG A 122 6.62 -24.46 12.73
C ARG A 122 7.17 -25.23 13.93
N ALA A 123 6.54 -25.12 15.10
CA ALA A 123 6.93 -25.84 16.31
C ALA A 123 6.87 -27.37 16.12
N LYS A 124 5.82 -27.88 15.46
CA LYS A 124 5.73 -29.31 15.09
C LYS A 124 6.89 -29.76 14.19
N ARG A 125 7.22 -28.97 13.15
CA ARG A 125 8.35 -29.27 12.24
C ARG A 125 9.70 -29.23 12.96
N LEU A 126 9.91 -28.25 13.85
CA LEU A 126 11.14 -28.15 14.64
C LEU A 126 11.31 -29.33 15.60
N LYS A 127 10.23 -29.75 16.29
CA LYS A 127 10.26 -30.96 17.14
C LYS A 127 10.60 -32.22 16.33
N LYS A 128 9.99 -32.40 15.15
CA LYS A 128 10.32 -33.52 14.24
C LYS A 128 11.79 -33.48 13.81
N LYS A 129 12.30 -32.30 13.41
CA LYS A 129 13.71 -32.10 13.01
C LYS A 129 14.68 -32.38 14.16
N GLN A 130 14.36 -31.94 15.38
CA GLN A 130 15.17 -32.22 16.57
C GLN A 130 15.20 -33.73 16.88
N ASN A 131 14.05 -34.41 16.86
CA ASN A 131 13.98 -35.85 17.08
C ASN A 131 14.75 -36.64 16.00
N GLN A 132 14.64 -36.26 14.72
CA GLN A 132 15.42 -36.87 13.64
C GLN A 132 16.93 -36.64 13.80
N LYS A 133 17.35 -35.46 14.25
CA LYS A 133 18.76 -35.19 14.56
C LYS A 133 19.26 -36.04 15.72
N LYS A 134 18.49 -36.15 16.80
CA LYS A 134 18.83 -37.03 17.94
C LYS A 134 18.96 -38.49 17.50
N ALA A 135 17.98 -39.01 16.78
CA ALA A 135 18.02 -40.37 16.24
C ALA A 135 19.22 -40.60 15.30
N ARG A 136 19.59 -39.62 14.47
CA ARG A 136 20.80 -39.69 13.63
C ARG A 136 22.08 -39.69 14.45
N LEU A 137 22.16 -38.89 15.53
CA LEU A 137 23.31 -38.86 16.43
C LEU A 137 23.44 -40.16 17.22
N GLU A 138 22.35 -40.71 17.74
CA GLU A 138 22.32 -42.01 18.42
C GLU A 138 22.73 -43.15 17.47
N LYS A 139 22.24 -43.15 16.23
CA LYS A 139 22.69 -44.10 15.20
C LYS A 139 24.18 -43.97 14.89
N LYS A 140 24.71 -42.74 14.81
CA LYS A 140 26.14 -42.51 14.61
C LYS A 140 26.97 -42.96 15.83
N ALA A 141 26.53 -42.68 17.05
CA ALA A 141 27.20 -43.12 18.27
C ALA A 141 27.24 -44.65 18.38
N ASN A 142 26.11 -45.32 18.08
CA ASN A 142 26.07 -46.79 18.03
C ASN A 142 26.92 -47.37 16.88
N ALA A 143 27.03 -46.68 15.75
CA ALA A 143 27.92 -47.09 14.65
C ALA A 143 29.40 -46.89 15.00
N VAL A 144 29.76 -45.84 15.75
CA VAL A 144 31.13 -45.61 16.24
C VAL A 144 31.52 -46.66 17.29
N ASN A 145 30.63 -46.97 18.24
CA ASN A 145 30.86 -48.06 19.20
C ASN A 145 30.98 -49.44 18.54
N LYS A 146 30.32 -49.68 17.39
CA LYS A 146 30.53 -50.90 16.60
C LYS A 146 31.80 -50.90 15.74
N ASN A 147 32.33 -49.72 15.40
CA ASN A 147 33.54 -49.58 14.58
C ASN A 147 34.84 -49.61 15.39
N GLU A 148 34.82 -49.51 16.72
CA GLU A 148 35.99 -49.87 17.54
C GLU A 148 36.23 -51.39 17.61
N GLU A 149 35.24 -52.21 17.25
CA GLU A 149 35.40 -53.68 17.12
C GLU A 149 35.63 -54.16 15.68
N ASN A 150 35.47 -53.31 14.64
CA ASN A 150 35.78 -53.71 13.27
C ASN A 150 36.12 -52.52 12.35
N LYS A 151 37.41 -52.39 12.03
CA LYS A 151 37.90 -51.71 10.82
C LYS A 151 37.56 -52.57 9.60
N ASP A 152 36.47 -52.27 8.88
CA ASP A 152 36.50 -52.09 7.42
C ASP A 152 35.12 -51.74 6.85
N ASN A 153 35.15 -51.07 5.70
CA ASN A 153 34.06 -50.81 4.75
C ASN A 153 33.11 -49.60 4.96
N SER A 154 33.26 -48.68 4.00
CA SER A 154 32.37 -47.57 3.61
C SER A 154 30.94 -48.01 3.24
N PRO A 155 29.93 -47.14 3.40
CA PRO A 155 29.01 -46.97 2.27
C PRO A 155 28.49 -45.56 1.97
N LYS A 156 28.04 -45.49 0.71
CA LYS A 156 27.43 -44.45 -0.12
C LYS A 156 26.37 -43.54 0.51
N LEU A 157 26.35 -42.31 -0.04
CA LEU A 157 25.33 -41.26 0.11
C LEU A 157 24.11 -41.58 -0.77
N ASP A 158 22.93 -41.71 -0.16
CA ASP A 158 21.65 -41.68 -0.89
C ASP A 158 20.86 -40.42 -0.50
N SER A 159 20.52 -39.64 -1.53
CA SER A 159 19.74 -38.42 -1.48
C SER A 159 18.26 -38.73 -1.74
N ASP A 160 17.43 -38.74 -0.70
CA ASP A 160 15.98 -38.86 -0.86
C ASP A 160 15.31 -37.48 -0.92
N SER A 161 14.80 -37.19 -2.11
CA SER A 161 13.89 -36.09 -2.46
C SER A 161 12.46 -36.55 -2.19
N ASP A 162 11.85 -36.07 -1.10
CA ASP A 162 10.47 -36.40 -0.76
C ASP A 162 9.51 -35.27 -1.16
N LYS A 163 8.65 -35.59 -2.13
CA LYS A 163 7.66 -34.72 -2.79
C LYS A 163 6.39 -34.72 -1.93
N SER A 164 6.08 -33.61 -1.28
CA SER A 164 4.81 -33.44 -0.56
C SER A 164 3.79 -32.73 -1.44
N GLU A 165 2.83 -33.49 -1.98
CA GLU A 165 1.61 -32.98 -2.58
C GLU A 165 0.73 -32.36 -1.48
N ASP A 166 0.41 -31.07 -1.63
CA ASP A 166 -0.46 -30.30 -0.74
C ASP A 166 -1.82 -30.14 -1.46
N ASN A 167 -2.79 -30.96 -1.06
CA ASN A 167 -4.17 -30.85 -1.54
C ASN A 167 -4.90 -29.83 -0.67
N SER A 168 -4.90 -28.56 -1.10
CA SER A 168 -5.75 -27.51 -0.53
C SER A 168 -7.09 -27.50 -1.25
N SER A 169 -8.11 -28.09 -0.61
CA SER A 169 -9.52 -27.91 -0.96
C SER A 169 -9.90 -26.44 -0.79
N SER A 170 -10.03 -25.72 -1.90
CA SER A 170 -10.64 -24.39 -1.95
C SER A 170 -12.15 -24.53 -1.83
N GLU A 171 -12.67 -24.35 -0.62
CA GLU A 171 -14.08 -24.14 -0.36
C GLU A 171 -14.44 -22.74 -0.88
N SER A 172 -15.19 -22.70 -1.98
CA SER A 172 -15.68 -21.49 -2.60
C SER A 172 -16.92 -20.99 -1.85
N ASP A 173 -16.79 -19.89 -1.13
CA ASP A 173 -17.90 -19.14 -0.55
C ASP A 173 -18.88 -18.67 -1.65
N GLU A 174 -20.11 -19.19 -1.60
CA GLU A 174 -21.26 -18.71 -2.35
C GLU A 174 -21.63 -17.28 -1.88
N LYS A 175 -21.63 -16.32 -2.81
CA LYS A 175 -22.22 -14.99 -2.58
C LYS A 175 -23.75 -15.08 -2.69
N PRO A 176 -24.52 -14.52 -1.73
CA PRO A 176 -25.96 -14.43 -1.88
C PRO A 176 -26.33 -13.39 -2.95
N LYS A 177 -27.20 -13.81 -3.87
CA LYS A 177 -27.85 -12.97 -4.88
C LYS A 177 -28.71 -11.91 -4.19
N GLN A 178 -28.45 -10.63 -4.46
CA GLN A 178 -29.44 -9.58 -4.24
C GLN A 178 -30.17 -9.35 -5.56
N SER A 179 -31.46 -9.69 -5.56
CA SER A 179 -32.42 -9.36 -6.60
C SER A 179 -32.71 -7.86 -6.62
N LEU A 180 -32.66 -7.28 -7.81
CA LEU A 180 -33.41 -6.09 -8.21
C LEU A 180 -34.41 -6.52 -9.27
#